data_AF-A0A101NUC2-F1
#
_entry.id   AF-A0A101NUC2-F1
#
_cell.length_a   1.000
_cell.length_b   1.000
_cell.length_c   1.000
_cell.angle_alpha   90.00
_cell.angle_beta   90.00
_cell.angle_gamma   90.00
#
_symmetry.space_group_name_H-M   'P 1'
#
loop_
_entity.id
_entity.type
_entity.pdbx_description
1 polymer ?
#
loop_
_entity_poly.entity_id
_entity_poly.type
_entity_poly.pdbx_seq_one_letter_code
_entity_poly.pdbx_strand_id
1 'polypeptide(L)' 'MRCPVLIVNPAERPRLEEIRNNLHDRVTEAEREGWLGEPEGLHVSLTTAEEKIAQLDARRKRHETSVFPRIPPNRPDR' A
#
# COMPACT_ATOMS: atom_id res chain seq x y z
N MET A 1 -12.43 21.10 1.65
CA MET A 1 -12.74 19.66 1.87
C MET A 1 -11.43 18.90 1.93
N ARG A 2 -10.99 18.46 3.12
CA ARG A 2 -9.85 17.53 3.23
C ARG A 2 -10.44 16.13 3.08
N CYS A 3 -10.26 15.49 1.93
CA CYS A 3 -10.59 14.08 1.80
C CYS A 3 -9.73 13.33 2.84
N PRO A 4 -10.32 12.57 3.78
CA PRO A 4 -9.52 11.62 4.53
C PRO A 4 -8.91 10.69 3.47
N VAL A 5 -7.57 10.68 3.39
CA VAL A 5 -6.82 9.69 2.60
C VAL A 5 -7.52 8.36 2.83
N LEU A 6 -8.03 7.73 1.77
CA LEU A 6 -8.70 6.44 1.85
C LEU A 6 -7.75 5.49 2.58
N ILE A 7 -8.04 5.22 3.87
CA ILE A 7 -7.23 4.34 4.69
C ILE A 7 -7.54 2.95 4.20
N VAL A 8 -6.69 2.43 3.31
CA VAL A 8 -6.72 1.03 2.89
C VAL A 8 -6.54 0.16 4.13
N ASN A 9 -7.42 -0.82 4.31
CA ASN A 9 -7.34 -1.72 5.45
C ASN A 9 -6.11 -2.64 5.27
N PRO A 10 -5.23 -2.81 6.28
CA PRO A 10 -4.10 -3.73 6.19
C PRO A 10 -4.47 -5.16 5.77
N ALA A 11 -5.68 -5.62 6.09
CA ALA A 11 -6.18 -6.93 5.65
C ALA A 11 -6.40 -7.04 4.13
N GLU A 12 -6.47 -5.91 3.41
CA GLU A 12 -6.63 -5.87 1.94
C GLU A 12 -5.30 -6.00 1.20
N ARG A 13 -4.16 -6.09 1.90
CA ARG A 13 -2.83 -6.23 1.27
C ARG A 13 -2.77 -7.39 0.25
N PRO A 14 -3.26 -8.61 0.53
CA PRO A 14 -3.22 -9.70 -0.45
C PRO A 14 -4.02 -9.39 -1.71
N ARG A 15 -5.17 -8.72 -1.56
CA ARG A 15 -6.01 -8.29 -2.68
C ARG A 15 -5.34 -7.22 -3.53
N LEU A 16 -4.60 -6.29 -2.92
CA LEU A 16 -3.81 -5.31 -3.67
C LEU A 16 -2.65 -5.95 -4.44
N GLU A 17 -2.02 -6.98 -3.88
CA GLU A 17 -0.99 -7.75 -4.59
C GLU A 17 -1.58 -8.49 -5.81
N GLU A 18 -2.77 -9.07 -5.66
CA GLU A 18 -3.52 -9.68 -6.77
C GLU A 18 -3.85 -8.65 -7.85
N ILE A 19 -4.35 -7.47 -7.48
CA ILE A 19 -4.63 -6.37 -8.43
C ILE A 19 -3.35 -5.92 -9.13
N ARG A 20 -2.24 -5.74 -8.42
CA ARG A 20 -0.93 -5.38 -8.99
C ARG A 20 -0.49 -6.40 -10.04
N ASN A 21 -0.57 -7.69 -9.72
CA ASN A 21 -0.16 -8.74 -10.65
C ASN A 21 -1.03 -8.75 -11.91
N ASN A 22 -2.36 -8.66 -11.75
CA ASN A 22 -3.29 -8.56 -12.89
C ASN A 22 -3.02 -7.31 -13.76
N LEU A 23 -2.70 -6.17 -13.15
CA LEU A 23 -2.34 -4.96 -13.89
C LEU A 23 -1.04 -5.15 -14.67
N HIS A 24 -0.06 -5.83 -14.09
CA HIS A 24 1.18 -6.19 -14.78
C HIS A 24 0.91 -7.04 -16.03
N ASP A 25 0.08 -8.08 -15.89
CA ASP A 25 -0.29 -8.94 -17.02
C ASP A 25 -1.00 -8.15 -18.13
N ARG A 26 -1.91 -7.24 -17.75
CA ARG A 26 -2.62 -6.38 -18.70
C ARG A 26 -1.73 -5.35 -19.38
N VAL A 27 -0.74 -4.79 -18.67
CA VAL A 27 0.26 -3.89 -19.26
C VAL A 27 1.07 -4.66 -20.32
N THR A 28 1.60 -5.83 -19.97
CA THR A 28 2.40 -6.65 -20.89
C THR A 28 1.58 -7.07 -22.12
N GLU A 29 0.31 -7.41 -21.94
CA GLU A 29 -0.60 -7.70 -23.05
C GLU A 29 -0.80 -6.47 -23.94
N ALA A 30 -1.13 -5.31 -23.37
CA ALA A 30 -1.36 -4.08 -24.13
C ALA A 30 -0.11 -3.62 -24.90
N GLU A 31 1.08 -3.77 -24.31
CA GLU A 31 2.37 -3.49 -24.96
C GLU A 31 2.64 -4.44 -26.13
N ARG A 32 2.35 -5.74 -25.95
CA ARG A 32 2.55 -6.77 -26.99
C ARG A 32 1.60 -6.58 -28.17
N GLU A 33 0.33 -6.29 -27.89
CA GLU A 33 -0.72 -6.13 -28.90
C GLU A 33 -0.74 -4.69 -29.50
N GLY A 34 0.07 -3.78 -28.97
CA GLY A 34 0.20 -2.41 -29.47
C GLY A 34 -1.08 -1.58 -29.30
N TRP A 35 -1.85 -1.83 -28.25
CA TRP A 35 -3.09 -1.08 -28.00
C TRP A 35 -2.78 0.39 -27.69
N LEU A 36 -3.20 1.28 -28.58
CA LEU A 36 -2.98 2.73 -28.44
C LEU A 36 -3.89 3.33 -27.36
N GLY A 37 -3.30 3.78 -26.25
CA GLY A 37 -3.94 4.60 -25.21
C GLY A 37 -4.51 3.84 -23.98
N GLU A 38 -4.55 2.51 -24.01
CA GLU A 38 -4.80 1.70 -22.81
C GLU A 38 -3.61 1.53 -21.85
N PRO A 39 -2.34 1.43 -22.29
CA PRO A 39 -1.22 1.16 -21.39
C PRO A 39 -0.95 2.31 -20.41
N GLU A 40 -1.12 3.57 -20.81
CA GLU A 40 -0.94 4.70 -19.88
C GLU A 40 -1.89 4.64 -18.67
N GLY A 41 -3.18 4.32 -18.90
CA GLY A 41 -4.16 4.18 -17.82
C GLY A 41 -3.86 2.98 -16.91
N LEU A 42 -3.33 1.90 -17.48
CA LEU A 42 -2.91 0.71 -16.74
C LEU A 42 -1.65 0.99 -15.90
N HIS A 43 -0.67 1.73 -16.43
CA HIS A 43 0.51 2.14 -15.68
C HIS A 43 0.17 3.06 -14.50
N VAL A 44 -0.71 4.05 -14.68
CA VAL A 44 -1.17 4.90 -13.57
C VAL A 44 -1.84 4.07 -12.47
N SER A 45 -2.66 3.09 -12.87
CA SER A 45 -3.32 2.18 -11.94
C SER A 45 -2.32 1.28 -11.22
N LEU A 46 -1.29 0.79 -11.92
CA LEU A 46 -0.22 -0.05 -11.38
C LEU A 46 0.60 0.73 -10.33
N THR A 47 1.07 1.93 -10.68
CA THR A 47 1.78 2.82 -9.74
C THR A 47 0.95 3.08 -8.49
N THR A 48 -0.34 3.36 -8.66
CA THR A 48 -1.25 3.59 -7.53
C THR A 48 -1.39 2.34 -6.64
N ALA A 49 -1.43 1.14 -7.22
CA ALA A 49 -1.49 -0.11 -6.46
C ALA A 49 -0.19 -0.34 -5.67
N GLU A 50 0.97 -0.11 -6.27
CA GLU A 50 2.29 -0.22 -5.64
C GLU A 50 2.45 0.77 -4.49
N GLU A 51 2.06 2.03 -4.68
CA GLU A 51 2.07 3.06 -3.63
C GLU A 51 1.22 2.65 -2.42
N LYS A 52 0.04 2.06 -2.65
CA LYS A 52 -0.83 1.58 -1.58
C LYS A 52 -0.18 0.43 -0.80
N ILE A 53 0.46 -0.52 -1.47
CA ILE A 53 1.20 -1.61 -0.82
C ILE A 53 2.36 -1.04 0.01
N ALA A 54 3.15 -0.13 -0.55
CA ALA A 54 4.27 0.51 0.15
C ALA A 54 3.80 1.28 1.40
N GLN A 55 2.65 1.98 1.33
CA GLN A 55 2.05 2.64 2.48
C GLN A 55 1.62 1.65 3.58
N LEU A 56 1.04 0.51 3.22
CA LEU A 56 0.67 -0.54 4.17
C LEU A 56 1.92 -1.13 4.84
N ASP A 57 2.97 -1.41 4.08
CA ASP A 57 4.22 -1.96 4.60
C ASP A 57 4.92 -0.96 5.55
N ALA A 58 4.92 0.33 5.22
CA ALA A 58 5.45 1.38 6.09
C ALA A 58 4.63 1.53 7.39
N ARG A 59 3.30 1.41 7.32
CA ARG A 59 2.41 1.42 8.51
C ARG A 59 2.68 0.21 9.40
N ARG A 60 2.84 -0.98 8.82
CA ARG A 60 3.16 -2.21 9.55
C ARG A 60 4.50 -2.08 10.29
N LYS A 61 5.55 -1.63 9.60
CA LYS A 61 6.88 -1.38 10.22
C LYS A 61 6.80 -0.40 11.39
N ARG A 62 6.03 0.69 11.25
CA ARG A 62 5.83 1.65 12.35
C ARG A 62 5.11 1.04 13.55
N HIS A 63 4.09 0.22 13.32
CA HIS A 63 3.38 -0.46 14.40
C HIS A 63 4.32 -1.44 15.13
N GLU A 64 5.14 -2.20 14.41
CA GLU A 64 6.14 -3.10 15.00
C GLU A 64 7.17 -2.35 15.87
N THR A 65 7.63 -1.17 15.44
CA THR A 65 8.55 -0.34 16.22
C THR A 65 7.87 0.38 17.39
N SER A 66 6.57 0.69 17.28
CA SER A 66 5.81 1.42 18.30
C SER A 66 5.38 0.57 19.51
N VAL A 67 5.50 -0.76 19.44
CA VAL A 67 5.15 -1.69 20.53
C VAL A 67 6.33 -1.86 21.52
N PHE A 68 7.07 -0.78 21.78
CA PHE A 68 7.84 -0.65 23.03
C PHE A 68 7.22 0.46 23.89
N PRO A 69 6.17 0.15 24.68
CA PRO A 69 5.83 1.01 25.80
C PRO A 69 6.94 0.87 26.83
N ARG A 70 7.91 1.81 26.79
CA ARG A 70 8.86 1.99 27.89
C ARG A 70 8.07 2.63 29.04
N ILE A 71 7.32 1.82 29.78
CA ILE A 71 6.72 2.24 31.05
C ILE A 71 7.90 2.55 31.98
N PRO A 72 8.13 3.82 32.40
CA PRO A 72 9.09 4.08 33.45
C PRO A 72 8.54 3.48 34.75
N PRO A 73 9.36 2.79 35.57
CA PRO A 73 8.87 2.31 36.85
C PRO A 73 8.50 3.52 37.72
N ASN A 74 7.21 3.62 38.05
CA ASN A 74 6.69 4.52 39.05
C ASN A 74 7.41 4.22 40.38
N ARG A 75 8.24 5.15 40.86
CA ARG A 75 8.74 5.10 42.24
C ARG A 75 7.79 5.92 43.10
N PRO A 76 7.02 5.33 44.02
CA PRO A 76 6.46 6.08 45.11
C PRO A 76 7.60 6.29 46.12
N ASP A 77 8.04 7.53 46.30
CA ASP A 77 8.82 7.88 47.50
C ASP A 77 7.95 8.70 48.44
N ARG A 78 8.16 8.38 49.71
CA ARG A 78 7.32 8.58 50.89
C ARG A 78 7.61 9.90 51.57
#